data_AF-A0A4Q1RIP4-F1
#
_entry.id   AF-A0A4Q1RIP4-F1
#
_cell.length_a   1.000
_cell.length_b   1.000
_cell.length_c   1.000
_cell.angle_alpha   90.00
_cell.angle_beta   90.00
_cell.angle_gamma   90.00
#
_symmetry.space_group_name_H-M   'P 1'
#
loop_
_entity.id
_entity.type
_entity.pdbx_description
1 polymer ?
#
loop_
_entity_poly.entity_id
_entity_poly.type
_entity_poly.pdbx_seq_one_letter_code
_entity_poly.pdbx_strand_id
1 'polypeptide(L)'
;MTDMIIQSIGGIAAVYGFAGILGVPKKFLLWAGIDGGIGWFVYLLVGAMTHSELLGAFFGAAVISVGANVCARVFKTPVTMILIPANMTLVPGAGMYRIVYHILYPEGEQAAYYFQQTLLMAGMIAIAMFIVNIIWSSVTGAMKKRRDYRNEKVE
;
A
#
# COMPACT_ATOMS: atom_id res chain seq x y z
N MET A 1 -3.39 -21.43 3.10
CA MET A 1 -4.50 -20.45 3.22
C MET A 1 -4.68 -19.97 4.65
N THR A 2 -4.74 -20.86 5.65
CA THR A 2 -4.86 -20.47 7.08
C THR A 2 -3.76 -19.50 7.52
N ASP A 3 -2.51 -19.76 7.15
CA ASP A 3 -1.38 -18.87 7.49
C ASP A 3 -1.52 -17.47 6.89
N MET A 4 -2.05 -17.37 5.66
CA MET A 4 -2.28 -16.08 5.01
C MET A 4 -3.33 -15.26 5.76
N ILE A 5 -4.41 -15.90 6.20
CA ILE A 5 -5.47 -15.25 6.97
C ILE A 5 -4.92 -14.76 8.31
N ILE A 6 -4.15 -15.60 9.02
CA ILE A 6 -3.53 -15.24 10.29
C ILE A 6 -2.58 -14.04 10.11
N GLN A 7 -1.71 -14.09 9.09
CA GLN A 7 -0.80 -12.99 8.79
C GLN A 7 -1.53 -11.69 8.43
N SER A 8 -2.61 -11.76 7.65
CA SER A 8 -3.42 -10.58 7.31
C SER A 8 -4.12 -9.99 8.52
N ILE A 9 -4.66 -10.81 9.43
CA ILE A 9 -5.24 -10.34 10.70
C ILE A 9 -4.16 -9.69 11.57
N GLY A 10 -2.97 -10.29 11.64
CA GLY A 10 -1.81 -9.71 12.30
C GLY A 10 -1.41 -8.36 11.67
N GLY A 11 -1.44 -8.25 10.34
CA GLY A 11 -1.20 -7.03 9.60
C GLY A 11 -2.20 -5.92 9.94
N ILE A 12 -3.50 -6.25 10.06
CA ILE A 12 -4.53 -5.30 10.51
C ILE A 12 -4.19 -4.74 11.88
N ALA A 13 -3.83 -5.60 12.84
CA ALA A 13 -3.50 -5.19 14.20
C ALA A 13 -2.22 -4.33 14.24
N ALA A 14 -1.19 -4.72 13.48
CA ALA A 14 0.06 -3.95 13.36
C ALA A 14 -0.18 -2.55 12.78
N VAL A 15 -0.93 -2.46 11.68
CA VAL A 15 -1.27 -1.18 11.05
C VAL A 15 -2.15 -0.32 11.97
N TYR A 16 -3.10 -0.92 12.69
CA TYR A 16 -3.92 -0.19 13.65
C TYR A 16 -3.05 0.49 14.72
N GLY A 17 -2.11 -0.26 15.31
CA GLY A 17 -1.16 0.27 16.30
C GLY A 17 -0.27 1.36 15.70
N PHE A 18 0.30 1.10 14.53
CA PHE A 18 1.18 2.04 13.85
C PHE A 18 0.47 3.33 13.42
N ALA A 19 -0.77 3.23 12.93
CA ALA A 19 -1.61 4.38 12.61
C ALA A 19 -1.87 5.24 13.86
N GLY A 20 -2.01 4.61 15.04
CA GLY A 20 -2.10 5.31 16.32
C GLY A 20 -0.83 6.10 16.65
N ILE A 21 0.35 5.51 16.42
CA ILE A 21 1.65 6.17 16.59
C ILE A 21 1.80 7.36 15.64
N LEU A 22 1.35 7.22 14.39
CA LEU A 22 1.36 8.30 13.39
C LEU A 22 0.33 9.42 13.66
N GLY A 23 -0.45 9.33 14.73
CA GLY A 23 -1.45 10.35 15.07
C GLY A 23 -2.66 10.36 14.15
N VAL A 24 -2.98 9.23 13.49
CA VAL A 24 -4.18 9.10 12.67
C VAL A 24 -5.42 9.18 13.58
N PRO A 25 -6.45 10.00 13.26
CA PRO A 25 -7.66 10.10 14.06
C PRO A 25 -8.32 8.74 14.28
N LYS A 26 -8.83 8.51 15.50
CA LYS A 26 -9.40 7.22 15.94
C LYS A 26 -10.41 6.61 14.95
N LYS A 27 -11.21 7.47 14.29
CA LYS A 27 -12.21 7.05 13.28
C LYS A 27 -11.60 6.37 12.04
N PHE A 28 -10.32 6.56 11.77
CA PHE A 28 -9.62 6.03 10.59
C PHE A 28 -8.65 4.89 10.89
N LEU A 29 -8.33 4.64 12.16
CA LEU A 29 -7.40 3.57 12.55
C LEU A 29 -7.84 2.20 12.03
N LEU A 30 -9.13 1.89 12.19
CA LEU A 30 -9.68 0.62 11.71
C LEU A 30 -9.67 0.53 10.18
N TRP A 31 -9.97 1.64 9.49
CA TRP A 31 -9.95 1.68 8.02
C TRP A 31 -8.53 1.50 7.48
N ALA A 32 -7.54 2.13 8.10
CA ALA A 32 -6.14 1.92 7.77
C ALA A 32 -5.73 0.45 7.98
N GLY A 33 -6.13 -0.12 9.11
CA GLY A 33 -5.89 -1.53 9.43
C GLY A 33 -6.48 -2.47 8.37
N ILE A 34 -7.77 -2.34 8.08
CA ILE A 34 -8.47 -3.18 7.09
C ILE A 34 -7.82 -3.05 5.71
N ASP A 35 -7.54 -1.83 5.26
CA ASP A 35 -6.92 -1.59 3.95
C ASP A 35 -5.53 -2.23 3.84
N GLY A 36 -4.69 -2.04 4.88
CA GLY A 36 -3.37 -2.68 4.96
C GLY A 36 -3.42 -4.20 5.04
N GLY A 37 -4.42 -4.76 5.73
CA GLY A 37 -4.65 -6.19 5.84
C GLY A 37 -5.11 -6.84 4.53
N ILE A 38 -5.99 -6.17 3.78
CA ILE A 38 -6.42 -6.60 2.44
C ILE A 38 -5.23 -6.52 1.48
N GLY A 39 -4.46 -5.42 1.51
CA GLY A 39 -3.24 -5.28 0.72
C GLY A 39 -2.22 -6.39 0.97
N TRP A 40 -1.99 -6.72 2.26
CA TRP A 40 -1.12 -7.83 2.65
C TRP A 40 -1.65 -9.19 2.18
N PHE A 41 -2.96 -9.41 2.30
CA PHE A 41 -3.58 -10.64 1.80
C PHE A 41 -3.35 -10.82 0.30
N VAL A 42 -3.53 -9.75 -0.48
CA VAL A 42 -3.31 -9.74 -1.93
C VAL A 42 -1.84 -9.97 -2.26
N TYR A 43 -0.92 -9.35 -1.50
CA TYR A 43 0.51 -9.62 -1.62
C TYR A 43 0.83 -11.11 -1.47
N LEU A 44 0.31 -11.74 -0.42
CA LEU A 44 0.52 -13.18 -0.17
C LEU A 44 -0.12 -14.05 -1.26
N LEU A 45 -1.34 -13.72 -1.67
CA LEU A 45 -2.08 -14.48 -2.68
C LEU A 45 -1.37 -14.46 -4.03
N VAL A 46 -1.00 -13.26 -4.50
CA VAL A 46 -0.29 -13.09 -5.78
C VAL A 46 1.10 -13.69 -5.71
N GLY A 47 1.81 -13.52 -4.59
CA GLY A 47 3.11 -14.15 -4.36
C GLY A 47 3.04 -15.68 -4.45
N ALA A 48 1.99 -16.29 -3.88
CA ALA A 48 1.77 -17.73 -3.96
C ALA A 48 1.40 -18.22 -5.36
N MET A 49 0.63 -17.44 -6.14
CA MET A 49 0.22 -17.82 -7.50
C MET A 49 1.32 -17.63 -8.55
N THR A 50 2.16 -16.61 -8.38
CA THR A 50 3.15 -16.19 -9.40
C THR A 50 4.59 -16.52 -9.02
N HIS A 51 4.83 -16.98 -7.78
CA HIS A 51 6.16 -17.16 -7.20
C HIS A 51 7.01 -15.88 -7.23
N SER A 52 6.37 -14.70 -7.25
CA SER A 52 7.03 -13.41 -7.36
C SER A 52 6.59 -12.45 -6.26
N GLU A 53 7.50 -12.13 -5.35
CA GLU A 53 7.28 -11.11 -4.31
C GLU A 53 7.11 -9.70 -4.91
N LEU A 54 7.76 -9.43 -6.04
CA LEU A 54 7.67 -8.16 -6.78
C LEU A 54 6.26 -7.91 -7.31
N LEU A 55 5.65 -8.93 -7.93
CA LEU A 55 4.26 -8.86 -8.39
C LEU A 55 3.29 -8.80 -7.21
N GLY A 56 3.56 -9.57 -6.15
CA GLY A 56 2.80 -9.45 -4.90
C GLY A 56 2.80 -8.02 -4.37
N ALA A 57 3.97 -7.38 -4.31
CA ALA A 57 4.13 -6.02 -3.80
C ALA A 57 3.38 -5.01 -4.67
N PHE A 58 3.46 -5.16 -5.99
CA PHE A 58 2.73 -4.32 -6.94
C PHE A 58 1.22 -4.40 -6.74
N PHE A 59 0.64 -5.60 -6.76
CA PHE A 59 -0.80 -5.77 -6.65
C PHE A 59 -1.32 -5.45 -5.25
N GLY A 60 -0.56 -5.78 -4.20
CA GLY A 60 -0.88 -5.37 -2.83
C GLY A 60 -0.93 -3.84 -2.71
N ALA A 61 0.10 -3.15 -3.19
CA ALA A 61 0.18 -1.69 -3.12
C ALA A 61 -0.88 -1.01 -3.99
N ALA A 62 -1.23 -1.60 -5.14
CA ALA A 62 -2.33 -1.13 -5.97
C ALA A 62 -3.67 -1.20 -5.22
N VAL A 63 -3.94 -2.31 -4.52
CA VAL A 63 -5.17 -2.48 -3.74
C VAL A 63 -5.25 -1.50 -2.58
N ILE A 64 -4.17 -1.33 -1.81
CA ILE A 64 -4.08 -0.30 -0.75
C ILE A 64 -4.32 1.09 -1.34
N SER A 65 -3.73 1.39 -2.49
CA SER A 65 -3.89 2.69 -3.13
C SER A 65 -5.33 2.97 -3.58
N VAL A 66 -6.03 1.94 -4.06
CA VAL A 66 -7.45 2.03 -4.42
C VAL A 66 -8.28 2.24 -3.16
N GLY A 67 -8.09 1.41 -2.12
CA GLY A 67 -8.84 1.51 -0.87
C GLY A 67 -8.66 2.86 -0.18
N ALA A 68 -7.44 3.38 -0.11
CA ALA A 68 -7.15 4.71 0.40
C ALA A 68 -7.84 5.81 -0.42
N ASN A 69 -7.85 5.72 -1.75
CA ASN A 69 -8.52 6.71 -2.62
C ASN A 69 -10.05 6.71 -2.50
N VAL A 70 -10.64 5.53 -2.30
CA VAL A 70 -12.06 5.35 -1.98
C VAL A 70 -12.38 5.99 -0.63
N CYS A 71 -11.64 5.62 0.41
CA CYS A 71 -11.84 6.13 1.77
C CYS A 71 -11.68 7.66 1.84
N ALA A 72 -10.69 8.22 1.15
CA ALA A 72 -10.47 9.66 1.07
C ALA A 72 -11.70 10.43 0.59
N ARG A 73 -12.48 9.85 -0.33
CA ARG A 73 -13.68 10.49 -0.90
C ARG A 73 -14.92 10.28 -0.06
N VAL A 74 -15.09 9.07 0.45
CA VAL A 74 -16.19 8.75 1.38
C VAL A 74 -16.09 9.63 2.62
N PHE A 75 -14.89 9.75 3.18
CA PHE A 75 -14.66 10.47 4.43
C PHE A 75 -14.19 11.92 4.27
N LYS A 76 -13.99 12.39 3.03
CA LYS A 76 -13.48 13.74 2.70
C LYS A 76 -12.19 14.07 3.46
N THR A 77 -11.21 13.18 3.36
CA THR A 77 -9.90 13.34 4.02
C THR A 77 -8.75 13.14 3.04
N PRO A 78 -7.54 13.63 3.36
CA PRO A 78 -6.36 13.36 2.55
C PRO A 78 -6.14 11.86 2.37
N VAL A 79 -5.84 11.41 1.14
CA VAL A 79 -5.58 9.99 0.81
C VAL A 79 -4.46 9.41 1.70
N THR A 80 -3.47 10.24 2.01
CA THR A 80 -2.32 9.90 2.85
C THR A 80 -2.69 9.41 4.25
N MET A 81 -3.87 9.78 4.77
CA MET A 81 -4.34 9.36 6.10
C MET A 81 -4.54 7.84 6.23
N ILE A 82 -4.95 7.20 5.14
CA ILE A 82 -5.09 5.73 5.07
C ILE A 82 -3.88 5.13 4.37
N LEU A 83 -3.41 5.77 3.28
CA LEU A 83 -2.37 5.23 2.42
C LEU A 83 -1.04 5.00 3.15
N ILE A 84 -0.58 5.95 3.96
CA ILE A 84 0.71 5.85 4.66
C ILE A 84 0.72 4.71 5.69
N PRO A 85 -0.21 4.65 6.67
CA PRO A 85 -0.20 3.57 7.65
C PRO A 85 -0.48 2.20 7.00
N ALA A 86 -1.39 2.11 6.03
CA ALA A 86 -1.72 0.84 5.38
C ALA A 86 -0.54 0.25 4.59
N ASN A 87 0.20 1.08 3.84
CA ASN A 87 1.36 0.60 3.05
C ASN A 87 2.52 0.06 3.91
N MET A 88 2.54 0.30 5.22
CA MET A 88 3.58 -0.24 6.10
C MET A 88 3.64 -1.77 6.11
N THR A 89 2.56 -2.46 5.73
CA THR A 89 2.61 -3.91 5.55
C THR A 89 3.50 -4.33 4.38
N LEU A 90 3.68 -3.49 3.36
CA LEU A 90 4.41 -3.83 2.13
C LEU A 90 5.80 -3.20 2.04
N VAL A 91 6.09 -2.15 2.83
CA VAL A 91 7.41 -1.51 2.80
C VAL A 91 8.50 -2.53 3.19
N PRO A 92 9.58 -2.67 2.39
CA PRO A 92 10.58 -3.73 2.58
C PRO A 92 11.56 -3.42 3.73
N GLY A 93 11.06 -3.34 4.96
CA GLY A 93 11.85 -3.08 6.16
C GLY A 93 12.88 -4.17 6.47
N ALA A 94 12.50 -5.43 6.29
CA ALA A 94 13.42 -6.57 6.47
C ALA A 94 14.57 -6.54 5.46
N GLY A 95 14.30 -6.15 4.21
CA GLY A 95 15.31 -5.96 3.18
C GLY A 95 16.31 -4.87 3.56
N MET A 96 15.82 -3.72 4.04
CA MET A 96 16.66 -2.64 4.56
C MET A 96 17.57 -3.09 5.71
N TYR A 97 17.01 -3.81 6.69
CA TYR A 97 17.80 -4.38 7.79
C TYR A 97 18.89 -5.32 7.28
N ARG A 98 18.57 -6.23 6.35
CA ARG A 98 19.53 -7.19 5.78
C ARG A 98 20.65 -6.50 5.01
N ILE A 99 20.38 -5.40 4.31
CA ILE A 99 21.43 -4.62 3.62
C ILE A 99 22.47 -4.14 4.64
N VAL A 100 22.02 -3.43 5.69
CA VAL A 100 22.91 -2.89 6.72
C VAL A 100 23.65 -4.02 7.44
N TYR A 101 22.95 -5.11 7.77
CA TYR A 101 23.54 -6.27 8.41
C TYR A 101 24.72 -6.84 7.60
N HIS A 102 24.54 -7.07 6.29
CA HIS A 102 25.60 -7.64 5.44
C HIS A 102 26.69 -6.63 5.07
N ILE A 103 26.46 -5.32 5.25
CA ILE A 103 27.52 -4.30 5.16
C ILE A 103 28.40 -4.34 6.42
N LEU A 104 27.82 -4.50 7.60
CA LEU A 104 28.54 -4.51 8.88
C LEU A 104 29.22 -5.85 9.16
N TYR A 105 28.65 -6.96 8.68
CA TYR A 105 29.15 -8.32 8.87
C TYR A 105 29.36 -8.98 7.49
N PRO A 106 30.47 -8.68 6.80
CA PRO A 106 30.63 -8.95 5.36
C PRO A 106 30.86 -10.40 4.98
N GLU A 107 31.00 -11.32 5.95
CA GLU A 107 31.30 -12.73 5.69
C GLU A 107 30.27 -13.43 4.77
N GLY A 108 29.10 -12.83 4.57
CA GLY A 108 28.02 -13.36 3.75
C GLY A 108 27.84 -12.79 2.33
N GLU A 109 28.65 -11.82 1.84
CA GLU A 109 28.57 -11.21 0.48
C GLU A 109 27.17 -11.03 -0.16
N GLN A 110 26.12 -10.73 0.61
CA GLN A 110 24.73 -10.61 0.10
C GLN A 110 24.17 -9.20 0.12
N ALA A 111 24.96 -8.20 0.53
CA ALA A 111 24.51 -6.81 0.62
C ALA A 111 23.97 -6.29 -0.73
N ALA A 112 24.68 -6.55 -1.84
CA ALA A 112 24.27 -6.14 -3.18
C ALA A 112 22.95 -6.81 -3.62
N TYR A 113 22.77 -8.10 -3.29
CA TYR A 113 21.54 -8.84 -3.60
C TYR A 113 20.33 -8.25 -2.88
N TYR A 114 20.41 -8.07 -1.56
CA TYR A 114 19.31 -7.48 -0.79
C TYR A 114 19.07 -6.02 -1.17
N PHE A 115 20.11 -5.27 -1.54
CA PHE A 115 19.98 -3.91 -2.06
C PHE A 115 19.14 -3.88 -3.33
N GLN A 116 19.49 -4.71 -4.32
CA GLN A 116 18.75 -4.79 -5.57
C GLN A 116 17.31 -5.25 -5.35
N GLN A 117 17.09 -6.31 -4.57
CA GLN A 117 15.75 -6.82 -4.23
C GLN A 117 14.87 -5.75 -3.57
N THR A 118 15.40 -5.07 -2.54
CA THR A 118 14.68 -4.02 -1.79
C THR A 118 14.35 -2.83 -2.68
N LEU A 119 15.29 -2.41 -3.53
CA LEU A 119 15.10 -1.31 -4.46
C LEU A 119 14.02 -1.62 -5.49
N LEU A 120 14.04 -2.82 -6.07
CA LEU A 120 13.02 -3.25 -7.02
C LEU A 120 11.63 -3.33 -6.36
N MET A 121 11.54 -3.89 -5.15
CA MET A 121 10.26 -3.98 -4.43
C MET A 121 9.69 -2.60 -4.10
N ALA A 122 10.53 -1.66 -3.62
CA ALA A 122 10.13 -0.28 -3.40
C ALA A 122 9.67 0.40 -4.72
N GLY A 123 10.38 0.14 -5.82
CA GLY A 123 10.00 0.62 -7.15
C GLY A 123 8.64 0.11 -7.60
N MET A 124 8.36 -1.18 -7.44
CA MET A 124 7.06 -1.78 -7.79
C MET A 124 5.91 -1.17 -6.97
N ILE A 125 6.11 -0.97 -5.67
CA ILE A 125 5.14 -0.32 -4.79
C ILE A 125 4.88 1.12 -5.28
N ALA A 126 5.94 1.89 -5.54
CA ALA A 126 5.82 3.27 -6.02
C ALA A 126 5.07 3.37 -7.36
N ILE A 127 5.40 2.49 -8.33
CA ILE A 127 4.75 2.45 -9.64
C ILE A 127 3.28 2.09 -9.49
N ALA A 128 2.93 1.10 -8.66
CA ALA A 128 1.55 0.71 -8.40
C ALA A 128 0.72 1.88 -7.85
N MET A 129 1.24 2.54 -6.80
CA MET A 129 0.61 3.72 -6.19
C MET A 129 0.42 4.85 -7.21
N PHE A 130 1.44 5.10 -8.04
CA PHE A 130 1.40 6.16 -9.05
C PHE A 130 0.36 5.90 -10.14
N ILE A 131 0.31 4.67 -10.68
CA ILE A 131 -0.68 4.26 -11.68
C ILE A 131 -2.09 4.43 -11.13
N VAL A 132 -2.35 3.94 -9.92
CA VAL A 132 -3.68 4.08 -9.30
C VAL A 132 -4.06 5.54 -9.12
N ASN A 133 -3.14 6.39 -8.66
CA ASN A 133 -3.41 7.82 -8.50
C ASN A 133 -3.69 8.53 -9.84
N ILE A 134 -2.99 8.16 -10.93
CA ILE A 134 -3.27 8.68 -12.28
C ILE A 134 -4.67 8.30 -12.74
N ILE A 135 -5.01 7.00 -12.66
CA ILE A 135 -6.33 6.52 -13.07
C ILE A 135 -7.41 7.23 -12.26
N TRP A 136 -7.21 7.34 -10.96
CA TRP A 136 -8.19 7.91 -10.05
C TRP A 136 -8.40 9.42 -10.25
N SER A 137 -7.33 10.17 -10.48
CA SER A 137 -7.41 11.60 -10.83
C SER A 137 -8.12 11.82 -12.17
N SER A 138 -7.88 10.96 -13.16
CA SER A 138 -8.55 11.01 -14.47
C SER A 138 -10.05 10.76 -14.35
N VAL A 139 -10.45 9.71 -13.63
CA VAL A 139 -11.87 9.36 -13.42
C VAL A 139 -12.61 10.48 -12.69
N THR A 140 -12.01 11.05 -11.65
CA THR A 140 -12.65 12.09 -10.84
C THR A 140 -12.70 13.45 -11.55
N GLY A 141 -11.66 13.79 -12.33
CA GLY A 141 -11.66 14.96 -13.21
C GLY A 141 -12.75 14.89 -14.29
N ALA A 142 -12.93 13.72 -14.91
CA ALA A 142 -13.98 13.51 -15.92
C ALA A 142 -15.40 13.64 -15.34
N MET A 143 -15.63 13.15 -14.11
CA MET A 143 -16.92 13.28 -13.43
C MET A 143 -17.24 14.72 -13.04
N LYS A 144 -16.26 15.50 -12.58
CA LYS A 144 -16.44 16.93 -12.26
C LYS A 144 -16.84 17.71 -13.51
N LYS A 145 -16.11 17.52 -14.61
CA LYS A 145 -16.38 18.15 -15.90
C LYS A 145 -17.80 17.84 -16.41
N ARG A 146 -18.23 16.56 -16.38
CA ARG A 146 -19.60 16.16 -16.77
C ARG A 146 -20.69 16.77 -15.90
N ARG A 147 -20.43 16.98 -14.61
CA ARG A 147 -21.40 17.59 -13.69
C ARG A 147 -21.56 19.09 -13.96
N ASP A 148 -20.46 19.78 -14.21
CA ASP A 148 -20.46 21.22 -14.51
C ASP A 148 -21.19 21.49 -15.85
N TYR A 149 -20.93 20.71 -16.91
CA TYR A 149 -21.66 20.78 -18.18
C TYR A 149 -23.16 20.51 -18.07
N ARG A 150 -23.59 19.66 -17.13
CA ARG A 150 -25.01 19.36 -16.92
C ARG A 150 -25.72 20.50 -16.22
N ASN A 151 -25.03 21.21 -15.31
CA ASN A 151 -25.59 22.35 -14.60
C ASN A 151 -25.71 23.57 -15.54
N GLU A 152 -24.73 23.81 -16.42
CA GLU A 152 -24.80 24.88 -17.45
C GLU A 152 -25.94 24.71 -18.47
N LYS A 153 -26.50 23.50 -18.63
CA LYS A 153 -27.63 23.24 -19.55
C LYS A 153 -29.00 23.37 -18.90
N VAL A 154 -29.06 23.49 -17.57
CA VAL A 154 -30.31 23.57 -16.81
C VAL A 154 -30.62 25.02 -16.41
N GLU A 155 -29.63 25.91 -16.50
CA GLU A 155 -29.78 27.38 -16.43
C GLU A 155 -30.03 27.98 -17.82
#